data_AF-A0A150FUI7-F1
#
_entry.id   AF-A0A150FUI7-F1
#
_cell.length_a   1.000
_cell.length_b   1.000
_cell.length_c   1.000
_cell.angle_alpha   90.00
_cell.angle_beta   90.00
_cell.angle_gamma   90.00
#
_symmetry.space_group_name_H-M   'P 1'
#
loop_
_entity.id
_entity.type
_entity.pdbx_description
1 polymer ?
#
loop_
_entity_poly.entity_id
_entity_poly.type
_entity_poly.pdbx_seq_one_letter_code
_entity_poly.pdbx_strand_id
1 'polypeptide(L)'
;MMVATLAIMFAGFLRFDDAAEICVHSDLLIIMDTHMKVFIPRSKTDQLMTGSWVTIARVDGPCCPVGLTERLLSRGGYKRLPDTAGEDVGPLLRAVQWTRAGGRLSGPPSVAPGQRLYSLWYSAFWTRLQKVKPSAGISEFVKPHSARIGGNSTAARNGVPAELRQAHGRWRTSEMVHHYTRRDLPSKLEVTRRLGLASKLSLRSAVL
;
A
#
# COMPACT_ATOMS: atom_id res chain seq x y z
N MET A 1 5.42 -5.53 -11.67
CA MET A 1 4.40 -4.51 -11.37
C MET A 1 3.52 -4.90 -10.18
N MET A 2 2.65 -5.92 -10.27
CA MET A 2 1.69 -6.26 -9.19
C MET A 2 2.31 -6.40 -7.80
N VAL A 3 3.40 -7.17 -7.66
CA VAL A 3 4.06 -7.40 -6.36
C VAL A 3 4.57 -6.10 -5.73
N ALA A 4 5.21 -5.23 -6.53
CA ALA A 4 5.70 -3.94 -6.05
C ALA A 4 4.53 -3.03 -5.61
N THR A 5 3.49 -2.92 -6.44
CA THR A 5 2.30 -2.13 -6.08
C THR A 5 1.63 -2.65 -4.81
N LEU A 6 1.48 -3.96 -4.64
CA LEU A 6 0.92 -4.55 -3.43
C LEU A 6 1.79 -4.28 -2.20
N ALA A 7 3.12 -4.36 -2.33
CA ALA A 7 4.05 -4.03 -1.26
C ALA A 7 3.94 -2.55 -0.86
N ILE A 8 3.82 -1.64 -1.82
CA ILE A 8 3.60 -0.20 -1.56
C ILE A 8 2.25 0.03 -0.88
N MET A 9 1.18 -0.60 -1.37
CA MET A 9 -0.16 -0.49 -0.77
C MET A 9 -0.19 -1.02 0.66
N PHE A 10 0.47 -2.15 0.90
CA PHE A 10 0.58 -2.75 2.22
C PHE A 10 1.42 -1.90 3.16
N ALA A 11 2.61 -1.47 2.73
CA ALA A 11 3.54 -0.72 3.57
C ALA A 11 3.06 0.72 3.81
N GLY A 12 2.45 1.38 2.83
CA GLY A 12 1.95 2.76 2.92
C GLY A 12 0.49 2.88 3.37
N PHE A 13 -0.16 1.76 3.71
CA PHE A 13 -1.60 1.69 4.02
C PHE A 13 -2.47 2.32 2.91
N LEU A 14 -2.10 2.18 1.64
CA LEU A 14 -2.76 2.89 0.54
C LEU A 14 -4.03 2.17 0.08
N ARG A 15 -5.04 2.96 -0.32
CA ARG A 15 -6.16 2.44 -1.12
C ARG A 15 -5.71 2.21 -2.56
N PHE A 16 -6.55 1.52 -3.35
CA PHE A 16 -6.28 1.39 -4.78
C PHE A 16 -6.20 2.76 -5.47
N ASP A 17 -7.15 3.66 -5.19
CA ASP A 17 -7.16 5.00 -5.80
C ASP A 17 -5.89 5.78 -5.47
N ASP A 18 -5.41 5.71 -4.22
CA ASP A 18 -4.13 6.31 -3.84
C ASP A 18 -2.97 5.72 -4.68
N ALA A 19 -2.93 4.38 -4.82
CA ALA A 19 -1.88 3.69 -5.56
C ALA A 19 -1.93 3.94 -7.08
N ALA A 20 -3.11 4.19 -7.63
CA ALA A 20 -3.31 4.53 -9.02
C ALA A 20 -2.80 5.94 -9.36
N GLU A 21 -2.75 6.85 -8.38
CA GLU A 21 -2.26 8.22 -8.55
C GLU A 21 -0.76 8.38 -8.25
N ILE A 22 -0.05 7.31 -7.88
CA ILE A 22 1.41 7.37 -7.65
C ILE A 22 2.09 7.71 -8.97
N CYS A 23 2.63 8.93 -9.08
CA CYS A 23 3.44 9.38 -10.20
C CYS A 23 4.89 8.91 -10.04
N VAL A 24 5.56 8.51 -11.13
CA VAL A 24 6.97 8.08 -11.08
C VAL A 24 7.97 9.23 -11.11
N HIS A 25 7.49 10.47 -11.31
CA HIS A 25 8.31 11.67 -11.34
C HIS A 25 9.27 11.73 -10.13
N SER A 26 10.54 12.07 -10.36
CA SER A 26 11.58 12.09 -9.30
C SER A 26 11.18 12.91 -8.08
N ASP A 27 10.50 14.03 -8.33
CA ASP A 27 10.08 14.98 -7.29
C ASP A 27 8.83 14.54 -6.53
N LEU A 28 8.10 13.52 -7.02
CA LEU A 28 6.85 13.02 -6.43
C LEU A 28 7.01 11.62 -5.84
N LEU A 29 7.95 10.84 -6.37
CA LEU A 29 8.37 9.54 -5.83
C LEU A 29 9.85 9.63 -5.51
N ILE A 30 10.21 10.02 -4.30
CA ILE A 30 11.61 10.21 -3.89
C ILE A 30 12.11 8.87 -3.34
N ILE A 31 13.24 8.37 -3.84
CA ILE A 31 13.85 7.11 -3.39
C ILE A 31 15.21 7.43 -2.77
N MET A 32 15.43 6.96 -1.56
CA MET A 32 16.65 7.15 -0.76
C MET A 32 17.16 5.81 -0.24
N ASP A 33 18.34 5.83 0.37
CA ASP A 33 18.96 4.61 0.92
C ASP A 33 18.15 4.02 2.07
N THR A 34 17.51 4.85 2.90
CA THR A 34 16.77 4.37 4.09
C THR A 34 15.28 4.23 3.86
N HIS A 35 14.70 4.89 2.86
CA HIS A 35 13.26 4.94 2.65
C HIS A 35 12.90 5.46 1.25
N MET A 36 11.61 5.45 0.93
CA MET A 36 11.05 6.24 -0.15
C MET A 36 9.91 7.12 0.35
N LYS A 37 9.70 8.27 -0.31
CA LYS A 37 8.56 9.16 -0.08
C LYS A 37 7.68 9.14 -1.31
N VAL A 38 6.40 8.91 -1.10
CA VAL A 38 5.38 8.85 -2.15
C VAL A 38 4.42 10.01 -1.95
N PHE A 39 4.34 10.92 -2.91
CA PHE A 39 3.33 11.97 -2.91
C PHE A 39 2.01 11.42 -3.45
N ILE A 40 0.94 11.62 -2.69
CA ILE A 40 -0.42 11.26 -3.06
C ILE A 40 -1.18 12.57 -3.29
N PRO A 41 -1.41 12.98 -4.55
CA PRO A 41 -1.97 14.29 -4.89
C PRO A 41 -3.45 14.41 -4.52
N ARG A 42 -4.16 13.28 -4.48
CA ARG A 42 -5.58 13.21 -4.12
C ARG A 42 -5.83 11.97 -3.30
N SER A 43 -6.59 12.12 -2.23
CA SER A 43 -7.14 10.98 -1.49
C SER A 43 -8.61 11.24 -1.18
N LYS A 44 -9.40 10.19 -0.93
CA LYS A 44 -10.80 10.33 -0.48
C LYS A 44 -10.94 11.24 0.75
N THR A 45 -9.90 11.34 1.56
CA THR A 45 -9.85 12.11 2.80
C THR A 45 -9.30 13.53 2.63
N ASP A 46 -8.85 13.91 1.43
CA ASP A 46 -8.26 15.21 1.12
C ASP A 46 -9.26 16.08 0.34
N GLN A 47 -10.21 16.67 1.06
CA GLN A 47 -11.23 17.55 0.48
C GLN A 47 -10.64 18.89 0.00
N LEU A 48 -9.46 19.27 0.51
CA LEU A 48 -8.79 20.53 0.18
C LEU A 48 -7.79 20.39 -0.97
N MET A 49 -7.61 19.18 -1.52
CA MET A 49 -6.67 18.86 -2.61
C MET A 49 -5.23 19.28 -2.33
N THR A 50 -4.81 19.21 -1.06
CA THR A 50 -3.47 19.59 -0.61
C THR A 50 -2.42 18.51 -0.86
N GLY A 51 -2.87 17.27 -1.09
CA GLY A 51 -2.02 16.10 -1.20
C GLY A 51 -1.42 15.67 0.14
N SER A 52 -0.73 14.53 0.14
CA SER A 52 -0.06 14.01 1.32
C SER A 52 1.18 13.20 0.97
N TRP A 53 2.22 13.32 1.78
CA TRP A 53 3.41 12.48 1.68
C TRP A 53 3.24 11.22 2.51
N VAL A 54 3.58 10.07 1.94
CA VAL A 54 3.67 8.79 2.63
C VAL A 54 5.11 8.31 2.60
N THR A 55 5.71 8.14 3.77
CA THR A 55 7.08 7.67 3.93
C THR A 55 7.09 6.16 4.17
N ILE A 56 7.82 5.41 3.35
CA ILE A 56 7.90 3.95 3.45
C ILE A 56 9.37 3.55 3.63
N ALA A 57 9.67 2.91 4.76
CA ALA A 57 11.01 2.48 5.09
C ALA A 57 11.55 1.42 4.11
N ARG A 58 12.86 1.48 3.84
CA ARG A 58 13.61 0.36 3.29
C ARG A 58 13.78 -0.67 4.40
N VAL A 59 13.52 -1.93 4.06
CA VAL A 59 13.69 -3.07 4.95
C VAL A 59 14.53 -4.13 4.25
N ASP A 60 15.11 -5.04 5.01
CA ASP A 60 15.88 -6.14 4.44
C ASP A 60 14.98 -7.21 3.81
N GLY A 61 15.54 -7.93 2.84
CA GLY A 61 14.92 -9.09 2.23
C GLY A 61 14.14 -8.82 0.93
N PRO A 62 13.64 -9.91 0.31
CA PRO A 62 13.12 -9.88 -1.07
C PRO A 62 11.79 -9.13 -1.24
N CYS A 63 11.09 -8.87 -0.14
CA CYS A 63 9.79 -8.18 -0.10
C CYS A 63 9.91 -6.69 0.23
N CYS A 64 11.13 -6.13 0.27
CA CYS A 64 11.35 -4.71 0.53
C CYS A 64 10.55 -3.83 -0.43
N PRO A 65 9.62 -2.97 0.05
CA PRO A 65 8.80 -2.14 -0.82
C PRO A 65 9.66 -1.17 -1.65
N VAL A 66 10.76 -0.66 -1.10
CA VAL A 66 11.69 0.22 -1.81
C VAL A 66 12.44 -0.55 -2.91
N GLY A 67 13.08 -1.67 -2.56
CA GLY A 67 13.79 -2.50 -3.54
C GLY A 67 12.89 -3.07 -4.64
N LEU A 68 11.64 -3.42 -4.32
CA LEU A 68 10.65 -3.84 -5.29
C LEU A 68 10.26 -2.70 -6.24
N THR A 69 10.20 -1.48 -5.75
CA THR A 69 9.90 -0.27 -6.53
C THR A 69 11.06 0.05 -7.47
N GLU A 70 12.29 0.06 -6.99
CA GLU A 70 13.50 0.25 -7.80
C GLU A 70 13.59 -0.79 -8.93
N ARG A 71 13.38 -2.07 -8.61
CA ARG A 71 13.38 -3.15 -9.59
C ARG A 71 12.26 -2.99 -10.63
N LEU A 72 11.08 -2.51 -10.21
CA LEU A 72 9.98 -2.22 -11.15
C LEU A 72 10.36 -1.08 -12.10
N LEU A 73 10.89 0.02 -11.56
CA LEU A 73 11.27 1.20 -12.35
C LEU A 73 12.35 0.84 -13.38
N SER A 74 13.40 0.13 -12.95
CA SER A 74 14.51 -0.31 -13.79
C SER A 74 14.04 -1.29 -14.87
N ARG A 75 13.37 -2.39 -14.50
CA ARG A 75 12.93 -3.42 -15.48
C ARG A 75 11.80 -2.93 -16.38
N GLY A 76 10.99 -1.99 -15.91
CA GLY A 76 9.89 -1.41 -16.67
C GLY A 76 10.35 -0.35 -17.67
N GLY A 77 11.58 0.16 -17.55
CA GLY A 77 12.06 1.27 -18.39
C GLY A 77 11.27 2.55 -18.16
N TYR A 78 10.94 2.85 -16.89
CA TYR A 78 10.21 4.08 -16.57
C TYR A 78 11.13 5.29 -16.76
N LYS A 79 10.67 6.28 -17.53
CA LYS A 79 11.22 7.63 -17.48
C LYS A 79 10.66 8.32 -16.24
N ARG A 80 11.49 9.03 -15.50
CA ARG A 80 11.12 9.70 -14.23
C ARG A 80 11.43 11.19 -14.21
N LEU A 81 12.34 11.62 -15.08
CA LEU A 81 12.63 13.02 -15.30
C LEU A 81 12.03 13.39 -16.66
N PRO A 82 11.22 14.45 -16.74
CA PRO A 82 10.78 14.97 -18.01
C PRO A 82 11.96 15.62 -18.76
N ASP A 83 12.00 15.49 -20.08
CA ASP A 83 12.96 16.18 -20.95
C ASP A 83 12.51 17.62 -21.20
N THR A 84 11.21 17.88 -21.15
CA THR A 84 10.61 19.22 -21.36
C THR A 84 9.60 19.56 -20.27
N ALA A 85 9.49 20.84 -19.94
CA ALA A 85 8.50 21.31 -18.97
C ALA A 85 7.06 20.89 -19.38
N GLY A 86 6.32 20.32 -18.44
CA GLY A 86 4.94 19.87 -18.64
C GLY A 86 4.80 18.47 -19.25
N GLU A 87 5.89 17.79 -19.58
CA GLU A 87 5.84 16.38 -20.01
C GLU A 87 5.37 15.47 -18.87
N ASP A 88 4.42 14.58 -19.15
CA ASP A 88 3.90 13.63 -18.16
C ASP A 88 4.63 12.29 -18.27
N VAL A 89 5.40 11.95 -17.23
CA VAL A 89 6.08 10.66 -17.07
C VAL A 89 5.17 9.57 -16.50
N GLY A 90 3.99 9.96 -16.03
CA GLY A 90 2.87 9.08 -15.76
C GLY A 90 2.94 8.31 -14.44
N PRO A 91 1.96 7.41 -14.25
CA PRO A 91 1.81 6.68 -13.00
C PRO A 91 2.72 5.45 -12.93
N LEU A 92 2.95 4.97 -11.71
CA LEU A 92 3.66 3.71 -11.46
C LEU A 92 2.85 2.51 -11.96
N LEU A 93 1.52 2.54 -11.81
CA LEU A 93 0.66 1.43 -12.16
C LEU A 93 0.18 1.52 -13.61
N ARG A 94 0.97 0.99 -14.56
CA ARG A 94 0.67 1.05 -16.01
C ARG A 94 0.33 -0.31 -16.62
N ALA A 95 -0.34 -0.30 -17.76
CA ALA A 95 -0.50 -1.52 -18.55
C ALA A 95 0.87 -2.09 -18.96
N VAL A 96 0.97 -3.41 -18.98
CA VAL A 96 2.18 -4.15 -19.38
C VAL A 96 1.78 -5.02 -20.56
N GLN A 97 2.54 -4.93 -21.66
CA GLN A 97 2.43 -5.81 -22.81
C GLN A 97 3.45 -6.95 -22.66
N TRP A 98 2.97 -8.18 -22.76
CA TRP A 98 3.81 -9.37 -22.67
C TRP A 98 4.25 -9.82 -24.05
N THR A 99 5.55 -10.08 -24.20
CA THR A 99 6.17 -10.63 -25.40
C THR A 99 7.03 -11.84 -25.02
N ARG A 100 7.56 -12.59 -26.01
CA ARG A 100 8.48 -13.71 -25.75
C ARG A 100 9.73 -13.28 -24.97
N ALA A 101 10.16 -12.04 -25.12
CA ALA A 101 11.29 -11.44 -24.39
C ALA A 101 10.94 -10.95 -22.97
N GLY A 102 9.69 -11.13 -22.52
CA GLY A 102 9.20 -10.64 -21.23
C GLY A 102 8.19 -9.50 -21.35
N GLY A 103 7.81 -8.95 -20.19
CA GLY A 103 6.82 -7.89 -20.05
C GLY A 103 7.44 -6.51 -20.08
N ARG A 104 6.91 -5.62 -20.92
CA ARG A 104 7.32 -4.21 -21.04
C ARG A 104 6.12 -3.29 -20.79
N LEU A 105 6.34 -2.02 -20.41
CA LEU A 105 5.26 -1.06 -20.32
C LEU A 105 4.54 -0.91 -21.66
N SER A 106 3.22 -0.77 -21.61
CA SER A 106 2.40 -0.47 -22.76
C SER A 106 2.43 1.05 -23.01
N GLY A 107 2.63 1.44 -24.26
CA GLY A 107 2.73 2.84 -24.68
C GLY A 107 4.08 3.48 -24.37
N PRO A 108 4.22 4.80 -24.63
CA PRO A 108 5.49 5.51 -24.52
C PRO A 108 5.89 5.71 -23.05
N PRO A 109 7.19 5.88 -22.74
CA PRO A 109 7.65 6.09 -21.37
C PRO A 109 7.13 7.40 -20.75
N SER A 110 6.76 8.38 -21.58
CA SER A 110 6.20 9.68 -21.22
C SER A 110 5.33 10.23 -22.37
N VAL A 111 4.60 11.31 -22.15
CA VAL A 111 3.78 11.99 -23.16
C VAL A 111 3.96 13.50 -23.12
N ALA A 112 3.72 14.14 -24.27
CA ALA A 112 3.94 15.57 -24.45
C ALA A 112 3.07 16.44 -23.52
N PRO A 113 3.44 17.72 -23.31
CA PRO A 113 2.66 18.63 -22.50
C PRO A 113 1.19 18.69 -22.90
N GLY A 114 0.30 18.67 -21.91
CA GLY A 114 -1.16 18.66 -22.10
C GLY A 114 -1.76 17.26 -22.37
N GLN A 115 -0.93 16.23 -22.56
CA GLN A 115 -1.38 14.83 -22.59
C GLN A 115 -1.21 14.18 -21.22
N ARG A 116 -1.91 13.06 -21.00
CA ARG A 116 -1.84 12.32 -19.73
C ARG A 116 -1.68 10.82 -19.94
N LEU A 117 -0.74 10.24 -19.21
CA LEU A 117 -0.64 8.79 -19.04
C LEU A 117 -1.58 8.34 -17.92
N TYR A 118 -2.41 7.35 -18.23
CA TYR A 118 -3.38 6.83 -17.27
C TYR A 118 -2.91 5.56 -16.59
N SER A 119 -3.31 5.44 -15.33
CA SER A 119 -3.11 4.24 -14.54
C SER A 119 -4.02 3.11 -15.02
N LEU A 120 -3.73 1.89 -14.57
CA LEU A 120 -4.68 0.79 -14.72
C LEU A 120 -6.00 1.09 -14.02
N TRP A 121 -7.08 0.63 -14.64
CA TRP A 121 -8.40 0.60 -14.03
C TRP A 121 -8.45 -0.39 -12.87
N TYR A 122 -9.32 -0.11 -11.89
CA TYR A 122 -9.56 -0.98 -10.73
C TYR A 122 -9.86 -2.43 -11.15
N SER A 123 -10.75 -2.62 -12.12
CA SER A 123 -11.12 -3.94 -12.62
C SER A 123 -9.93 -4.69 -13.23
N ALA A 124 -9.09 -4.01 -14.01
CA ALA A 124 -7.88 -4.60 -14.59
C ALA A 124 -6.87 -5.00 -13.51
N PHE A 125 -6.66 -4.14 -12.51
CA PHE A 125 -5.82 -4.46 -11.35
C PHE A 125 -6.37 -5.65 -10.57
N TRP A 126 -7.69 -5.65 -10.32
CA TRP A 126 -8.39 -6.72 -9.61
C TRP A 126 -8.24 -8.07 -10.29
N THR A 127 -8.50 -8.13 -11.60
CA THR A 127 -8.32 -9.36 -12.40
C THR A 127 -6.88 -9.86 -12.32
N ARG A 128 -5.88 -8.97 -12.37
CA ARG A 128 -4.47 -9.36 -12.25
C ARG A 128 -4.13 -9.87 -10.86
N LEU A 129 -4.68 -9.25 -9.81
CA LEU A 129 -4.50 -9.70 -8.42
C LEU A 129 -5.04 -11.11 -8.23
N GLN A 130 -6.25 -11.40 -8.73
CA GLN A 130 -6.85 -12.73 -8.64
C GLN A 130 -6.03 -13.80 -9.36
N LYS A 131 -5.36 -13.46 -10.47
CA LYS A 131 -4.48 -14.40 -11.18
C LYS A 131 -3.17 -14.70 -10.43
N VAL A 132 -2.63 -13.74 -9.69
CA VAL A 132 -1.34 -13.91 -8.98
C VAL A 132 -1.52 -14.53 -7.60
N LYS A 133 -2.69 -14.36 -6.98
CA LYS A 133 -3.02 -14.85 -5.63
C LYS A 133 -2.71 -16.35 -5.43
N PRO A 134 -3.09 -17.28 -6.33
CA PRO A 134 -2.81 -18.72 -6.14
C PRO A 134 -1.31 -19.03 -6.11
N SER A 135 -0.52 -18.40 -6.98
CA SER A 135 0.94 -18.57 -7.04
C SER A 135 1.65 -18.05 -5.79
N ALA A 136 0.99 -17.20 -4.99
CA ALA A 136 1.48 -16.71 -3.72
C ALA A 136 0.99 -17.55 -2.52
N GLY A 137 0.29 -18.67 -2.76
CA GLY A 137 -0.25 -19.52 -1.69
C GLY A 137 -1.41 -18.90 -0.91
N ILE A 138 -2.00 -17.81 -1.41
CA ILE A 138 -3.11 -17.13 -0.75
C ILE A 138 -4.41 -17.79 -1.19
N SER A 139 -5.21 -18.28 -0.25
CA SER A 139 -6.50 -18.95 -0.54
C SER A 139 -7.70 -18.04 -0.23
N GLU A 140 -7.50 -17.02 0.61
CA GLU A 140 -8.54 -16.14 1.13
C GLU A 140 -9.02 -15.10 0.13
N PHE A 141 -10.25 -14.63 0.31
CA PHE A 141 -10.76 -13.52 -0.49
C PHE A 141 -10.04 -12.20 -0.15
N VAL A 142 -9.06 -11.84 -0.97
CA VAL A 142 -8.26 -10.61 -0.85
C VAL A 142 -8.75 -9.61 -1.88
N LYS A 143 -9.19 -8.41 -1.45
CA LYS A 143 -9.46 -7.23 -2.28
C LYS A 143 -8.25 -6.28 -2.29
N PRO A 144 -8.10 -5.33 -3.22
CA PRO A 144 -7.02 -4.33 -3.16
C PRO A 144 -7.01 -3.59 -1.82
N HIS A 145 -8.21 -3.32 -1.25
CA HIS A 145 -8.34 -2.71 0.06
C HIS A 145 -7.79 -3.57 1.23
N SER A 146 -7.68 -4.89 1.05
CA SER A 146 -7.10 -5.78 2.05
C SER A 146 -5.63 -5.45 2.35
N ALA A 147 -4.87 -4.89 1.41
CA ALA A 147 -3.49 -4.48 1.65
C ALA A 147 -3.40 -3.39 2.73
N ARG A 148 -4.27 -2.37 2.66
CA ARG A 148 -4.38 -1.31 3.67
C ARG A 148 -4.71 -1.84 5.06
N ILE A 149 -5.70 -2.73 5.13
CA ILE A 149 -6.12 -3.36 6.39
C ILE A 149 -5.00 -4.25 6.93
N GLY A 150 -4.39 -5.06 6.07
CA GLY A 150 -3.32 -5.99 6.42
C GLY A 150 -2.09 -5.27 6.95
N GLY A 151 -1.67 -4.19 6.31
CA GLY A 151 -0.55 -3.35 6.75
C GLY A 151 -0.78 -2.79 8.16
N ASN A 152 -1.93 -2.16 8.38
CA ASN A 152 -2.28 -1.59 9.67
C ASN A 152 -2.37 -2.64 10.78
N SER A 153 -3.01 -3.78 10.47
CA SER A 153 -3.16 -4.88 11.41
C SER A 153 -1.81 -5.49 11.79
N THR A 154 -0.89 -5.58 10.83
CA THR A 154 0.47 -6.08 11.06
C THR A 154 1.28 -5.12 11.90
N ALA A 155 1.21 -3.82 11.61
CA ALA A 155 1.85 -2.79 12.44
C ALA A 155 1.30 -2.81 13.89
N ALA A 156 -0.03 -2.95 14.06
CA ALA A 156 -0.64 -3.07 15.38
C ALA A 156 -0.16 -4.31 16.13
N ARG A 157 -0.07 -5.47 15.47
CA ARG A 157 0.47 -6.71 16.06
C ARG A 157 1.93 -6.57 16.49
N ASN A 158 2.72 -5.82 15.72
CA ASN A 158 4.11 -5.52 16.03
C ASN A 158 4.28 -4.37 17.03
N GLY A 159 3.20 -3.95 17.70
CA GLY A 159 3.27 -2.97 18.79
C GLY A 159 3.36 -1.51 18.35
N VAL A 160 3.17 -1.18 17.06
CA VAL A 160 3.21 0.22 16.62
C VAL A 160 2.01 0.98 17.22
N PRO A 161 2.25 2.10 17.94
CA PRO A 161 1.19 2.92 18.53
C PRO A 161 0.09 3.32 17.56
N ALA A 162 -1.14 3.42 18.06
CA ALA A 162 -2.30 3.78 17.25
C ALA A 162 -2.18 5.16 16.61
N GLU A 163 -1.59 6.12 17.31
CA GLU A 163 -1.31 7.47 16.81
C GLU A 163 -0.42 7.46 15.56
N LEU A 164 0.72 6.76 15.62
CA LEU A 164 1.63 6.65 14.48
C LEU A 164 0.96 5.95 13.29
N ARG A 165 0.17 4.91 13.55
CA ARG A 165 -0.60 4.24 12.50
C ARG A 165 -1.71 5.14 11.95
N GLN A 166 -2.30 6.01 12.76
CA GLN A 166 -3.29 6.99 12.33
C GLN A 166 -2.70 8.00 11.35
N ALA A 167 -1.56 8.59 11.71
CA ALA A 167 -0.82 9.51 10.87
C ALA A 167 -0.41 8.83 9.55
N HIS A 168 0.22 7.65 9.64
CA HIS A 168 0.66 6.89 8.46
C HIS A 168 -0.49 6.45 7.55
N GLY A 169 -1.59 6.00 8.14
CA GLY A 169 -2.81 5.64 7.44
C GLY A 169 -3.58 6.83 6.88
N ARG A 170 -3.27 8.06 7.31
CA ARG A 170 -3.99 9.29 6.97
C ARG A 170 -5.48 9.17 7.34
N TRP A 171 -5.76 8.64 8.53
CA TRP A 171 -7.12 8.53 9.05
C TRP A 171 -7.49 9.77 9.87
N ARG A 172 -8.69 10.28 9.63
CA ARG A 172 -9.20 11.48 10.31
C ARG A 172 -9.43 11.27 11.79
N THR A 173 -9.86 10.07 12.19
CA THR A 173 -10.21 9.77 13.58
C THR A 173 -9.56 8.47 14.05
N SER A 174 -9.44 8.33 15.38
CA SER A 174 -8.86 7.15 16.04
C SER A 174 -9.76 5.92 15.88
N GLU A 175 -11.08 6.09 15.76
CA GLU A 175 -12.02 4.98 15.52
C GLU A 175 -11.75 4.29 14.19
N MET A 176 -11.35 5.05 13.16
CA MET A 176 -10.98 4.47 11.86
C MET A 176 -9.76 3.55 12.00
N VAL A 177 -8.79 3.90 12.86
CA VAL A 177 -7.62 3.06 13.15
C VAL A 177 -8.08 1.68 13.62
N HIS A 178 -9.03 1.65 14.55
CA HIS A 178 -9.60 0.42 15.08
C HIS A 178 -10.42 -0.35 14.04
N HIS A 179 -11.25 0.34 13.25
CA HIS A 179 -12.02 -0.26 12.17
C HIS A 179 -11.13 -0.98 11.14
N TYR A 180 -9.96 -0.42 10.85
CA TYR A 180 -8.98 -1.02 9.95
C TYR A 180 -7.97 -1.95 10.63
N THR A 181 -8.16 -2.26 11.92
CA THR A 181 -7.31 -3.21 12.66
C THR A 181 -8.04 -4.54 12.79
N ARG A 182 -7.58 -5.57 12.07
CA ARG A 182 -8.02 -6.95 12.30
C ARG A 182 -7.22 -7.55 13.44
N ARG A 183 -7.93 -8.01 14.48
CA ARG A 183 -7.35 -8.80 15.58
C ARG A 183 -7.42 -10.29 15.22
N ASP A 184 -6.30 -10.98 15.35
CA ASP A 184 -6.26 -12.43 15.17
C ASP A 184 -6.94 -13.15 16.35
N LEU A 185 -7.23 -14.45 16.15
CA LEU A 185 -7.89 -15.26 17.16
C LEU A 185 -7.11 -15.30 18.48
N PRO A 186 -5.77 -15.51 18.50
CA PRO A 186 -5.00 -15.48 19.74
C PRO A 186 -5.19 -14.18 20.54
N SER A 187 -5.12 -13.02 19.87
CA SER A 187 -5.34 -11.72 20.54
C SER A 187 -6.75 -11.58 21.11
N LYS A 188 -7.77 -12.10 20.40
CA LYS A 188 -9.15 -12.10 20.90
C LYS A 188 -9.34 -13.02 22.10
N LEU A 189 -8.70 -14.20 22.08
CA LEU A 189 -8.74 -15.17 23.17
C LEU A 189 -8.00 -14.69 24.42
N GLU A 190 -6.99 -13.84 24.27
CA GLU A 190 -6.24 -13.30 25.40
C GLU A 190 -7.13 -12.52 26.38
N VAL A 191 -8.19 -11.88 25.88
CA VAL A 191 -9.19 -11.19 26.71
C VAL A 191 -9.79 -12.16 27.72
N THR A 192 -10.26 -13.33 27.28
CA THR A 192 -10.90 -14.32 28.17
C THR A 192 -9.88 -15.08 29.00
N ARG A 193 -8.68 -15.33 28.48
CA ARG A 193 -7.59 -15.96 29.26
C ARG A 193 -7.16 -15.10 30.46
N ARG A 194 -7.20 -13.78 30.33
CA ARG A 194 -6.81 -12.84 31.39
C ARG A 194 -7.93 -12.48 32.37
N LEU A 195 -9.12 -13.06 32.24
CA LEU A 195 -10.22 -12.85 33.20
C LEU A 195 -9.98 -13.51 34.57
N GLY A 196 -8.90 -14.28 34.75
CA GLY A 196 -8.59 -14.94 36.01
C GLY A 196 -9.52 -16.12 36.35
N LEU A 197 -10.29 -16.61 35.38
CA LEU A 197 -11.27 -17.70 35.57
C LEU A 197 -10.65 -19.05 35.96
N ALA A 198 -9.35 -19.23 35.71
CA ALA A 198 -8.62 -20.46 36.02
C ALA A 198 -8.13 -20.55 37.48
N SER A 199 -8.08 -19.42 38.20
CA SER A 199 -7.80 -19.38 39.65
C SER A 199 -9.12 -19.24 40.40
N LYS A 200 -9.29 -19.96 41.53
CA LYS A 200 -10.51 -19.99 42.36
C LYS A 200 -11.27 -18.65 42.35
N LEU A 201 -12.37 -18.61 41.61
CA LEU A 201 -13.16 -17.40 41.44
C LEU A 201 -13.83 -17.03 42.77
N SER A 202 -13.63 -15.79 43.23
CA SER A 202 -14.67 -15.13 44.03
C SER A 202 -15.62 -14.49 43.04
N LEU A 203 -16.84 -15.03 42.90
CA LEU A 203 -17.91 -14.47 42.04
C LEU A 203 -18.27 -13.01 42.38
N ARG A 204 -17.71 -12.43 43.45
CA ARG A 204 -17.89 -11.01 43.83
C ARG A 204 -17.38 -10.04 42.76
N SER A 205 -16.38 -10.41 41.95
CA SER A 205 -15.84 -9.53 40.90
C SER A 205 -16.69 -9.50 39.61
N ALA A 206 -17.70 -10.38 39.48
CA ALA A 206 -18.53 -10.49 38.28
C ALA A 206 -19.84 -9.67 38.36
N VAL A 207 -20.10 -9.00 39.48
CA VAL A 207 -21.39 -8.34 39.81
C VAL A 207 -21.19 -6.87 40.26
N LEU A 208 -19.99 -6.30 40.07
CA LEU A 208 -19.70 -4.87 40.22
C LEU A 208 -19.56 -4.23 38.84
#